data_AF-A0A381KIY1-F1
#
_entry.id   AF-A0A381KIY1-F1
#
_cell.length_a   1.000
_cell.length_b   1.000
_cell.length_c   1.000
_cell.angle_alpha   90.00
_cell.angle_beta   90.00
_cell.angle_gamma   90.00
#
_symmetry.space_group_name_H-M   'P 1'
#
loop_
_entity.id
_entity.type
_entity.pdbx_description
1 polymer ?
#
loop_
_entity_poly.entity_id
_entity_poly.type
_entity_poly.pdbx_seq_one_letter_code
_entity_poly.pdbx_strand_id
1 'polypeptide(L)'
;MMSLTENLQRKAVLSFMGTMEEIHAKSYSSIFMTLLSNLEIDELFEWIETEPTLQRKADLVLAQYENTTNQEGLYLSMVTSVFLESFLFYSGFFYPLYLSGQGKDGS
;
A
#
# COMPACT_ATOMS: atom_id res chain seq x y z
N MET A 1 -17.71 -0.16 2.83
CA MET A 1 -17.31 -1.57 3.07
C MET A 1 -17.89 -2.17 4.36
N MET A 2 -17.60 -1.65 5.56
CA MET A 2 -18.09 -2.27 6.83
C MET A 2 -19.62 -2.35 6.97
N SER A 3 -20.36 -1.41 6.39
CA SER A 3 -21.82 -1.38 6.37
C SER A 3 -22.47 -2.42 5.44
N LEU A 4 -21.68 -3.11 4.61
CA LEU A 4 -22.20 -4.04 3.59
C LEU A 4 -22.15 -5.51 4.02
N THR A 5 -21.73 -5.79 5.25
CA THR A 5 -21.70 -7.14 5.81
C THR A 5 -22.24 -7.13 7.23
N GLU A 6 -23.27 -7.92 7.51
CA GLU A 6 -23.76 -8.14 8.89
C GLU A 6 -23.00 -9.25 9.63
N ASN A 7 -22.17 -10.01 8.91
CA ASN A 7 -21.34 -11.06 9.52
C ASN A 7 -20.20 -10.42 10.34
N LEU A 8 -20.23 -10.65 11.66
CA LEU A 8 -19.25 -10.12 12.62
C LEU A 8 -17.81 -10.57 12.34
N GLN A 9 -17.60 -11.79 11.82
CA GLN A 9 -16.27 -12.29 11.46
C GLN A 9 -15.69 -11.48 10.29
N ARG A 10 -16.52 -11.14 9.30
CA ARG A 10 -16.09 -10.31 8.16
C ARG A 10 -15.79 -8.87 8.60
N LYS A 11 -16.59 -8.30 9.52
CA LYS A 11 -16.29 -6.98 10.12
C LYS A 11 -14.94 -7.00 10.86
N ALA A 12 -14.66 -8.06 11.63
CA ALA A 12 -13.39 -8.21 12.33
C ALA A 12 -12.19 -8.28 11.38
N VAL A 13 -12.30 -9.05 10.28
CA VAL A 13 -11.24 -9.14 9.26
C VAL A 13 -10.98 -7.78 8.59
N LEU A 14 -12.04 -7.06 8.18
CA LEU A 14 -11.88 -5.72 7.59
C LEU A 14 -11.27 -4.70 8.57
N SER A 15 -11.64 -4.78 9.85
CA SER A 15 -11.07 -3.92 10.89
C SER A 15 -9.60 -4.24 11.15
N PHE A 16 -9.23 -5.52 11.12
CA PHE A 16 -7.85 -5.97 11.20
C PHE A 16 -7.02 -5.50 10.01
N MET A 17 -7.55 -5.60 8.78
CA MET A 17 -6.90 -5.08 7.58
C MET A 17 -6.60 -3.58 7.73
N GLY A 18 -7.59 -2.76 8.13
CA GLY A 18 -7.34 -1.32 8.36
C GLY A 18 -6.28 -1.04 9.44
N THR A 19 -6.17 -1.91 10.45
CA THR A 19 -5.11 -1.79 11.46
C THR A 19 -3.74 -2.17 10.89
N MET A 20 -3.66 -3.21 10.06
CA MET A 20 -2.42 -3.63 9.40
C MET A 20 -1.90 -2.57 8.44
N GLU A 21 -2.78 -1.89 7.69
CA GLU A 21 -2.40 -0.78 6.81
C GLU A 21 -1.71 0.36 7.57
N GLU A 22 -2.17 0.69 8.77
CA GLU A 22 -1.51 1.69 9.63
C GLU A 22 -0.12 1.23 10.09
N ILE A 23 0.02 -0.06 10.42
CA ILE A 23 1.31 -0.66 10.77
C ILE A 23 2.25 -0.63 9.56
N HIS A 24 1.78 -1.03 8.38
CA HIS A 24 2.55 -1.03 7.14
C HIS A 24 3.05 0.38 6.79
N ALA A 25 2.18 1.39 6.84
CA ALA A 25 2.55 2.78 6.59
C ALA A 25 3.67 3.27 7.54
N LYS A 26 3.58 2.94 8.84
CA LYS A 26 4.62 3.25 9.82
C LYS A 26 5.92 2.50 9.55
N SER A 27 5.85 1.22 9.19
CA SER A 27 7.03 0.41 8.86
C SER A 27 7.77 0.95 7.64
N TYR A 28 7.06 1.31 6.57
CA TYR A 28 7.69 1.94 5.39
C TYR A 28 8.34 3.28 5.73
N SER A 29 7.64 4.14 6.49
CA SER A 29 8.20 5.41 6.94
C SER A 29 9.48 5.21 7.74
N SER A 30 9.54 4.22 8.65
CA SER A 30 10.74 3.92 9.42
C SER A 30 11.89 3.41 8.56
N ILE A 31 11.61 2.59 7.54
CA ILE A 31 12.63 2.09 6.61
C ILE A 31 13.21 3.24 5.78
N PHE A 32 12.36 4.09 5.20
CA PHE A 32 12.81 5.22 4.39
C PHE A 32 13.62 6.23 5.21
N MET A 33 13.16 6.58 6.41
CA MET A 33 13.91 7.47 7.31
C MET A 33 15.27 6.89 7.75
N THR A 34 15.45 5.57 7.69
CA THR A 34 16.72 4.91 8.02
C THR A 34 17.67 4.87 6.83
N LEU A 35 17.15 4.67 5.62
CA LEU A 35 17.95 4.41 4.42
C LEU A 35 18.17 5.64 3.52
N LEU A 36 17.32 6.65 3.65
CA LEU A 36 17.29 7.81 2.77
C LEU A 36 17.42 9.11 3.58
N SER A 37 18.08 10.10 2.98
CA SER A 37 18.03 11.48 3.45
C SER A 37 16.65 12.10 3.21
N ASN A 38 16.32 13.16 3.94
CA ASN A 38 15.05 13.88 3.73
C ASN A 38 14.90 14.36 2.27
N LEU A 39 16.00 14.77 1.61
CA LEU A 39 15.98 15.19 0.21
C LEU A 39 15.60 14.04 -0.73
N GLU A 40 16.21 12.86 -0.55
CA GLU A 40 15.89 11.68 -1.36
C GLU A 40 14.45 11.20 -1.12
N ILE A 41 13.93 11.38 0.09
CA ILE A 41 12.52 11.10 0.41
C ILE A 41 11.61 12.06 -0.35
N ASP A 42 11.90 13.36 -0.31
CA ASP A 42 11.10 14.39 -1.00
C ASP A 42 11.09 14.17 -2.52
N GLU A 43 12.26 13.90 -3.12
CA GLU A 43 12.40 13.57 -4.55
C GLU A 43 11.62 12.30 -4.94
N LEU A 44 11.65 11.28 -4.07
CA LEU A 44 10.88 10.05 -4.27
C LEU A 44 9.37 10.33 -4.27
N PHE A 45 8.87 11.14 -3.32
CA PHE A 45 7.45 11.50 -3.28
C PHE A 45 7.03 12.31 -4.51
N GLU A 46 7.84 13.27 -4.95
CA GLU A 46 7.57 14.06 -6.16
C GLU A 46 7.53 13.18 -7.42
N TRP A 47 8.43 12.18 -7.51
CA TRP A 47 8.39 11.20 -8.59
C TRP A 47 7.13 10.31 -8.53
N ILE A 48 6.72 9.86 -7.35
CA ILE A 48 5.51 9.03 -7.19
C ILE A 48 4.25 9.79 -7.66
N GLU A 49 4.14 11.08 -7.35
CA GLU A 49 3.00 11.92 -7.76
C GLU A 49 2.93 12.09 -9.28
N THR A 50 4.07 12.03 -9.97
CA THR A 50 4.16 12.27 -11.42
C THR A 50 4.25 10.99 -12.26
N GLU A 51 4.55 9.82 -11.66
CA GLU A 51 4.67 8.54 -12.37
C GLU A 51 3.30 7.99 -12.80
N PRO A 52 2.96 8.00 -14.11
CA PRO A 52 1.63 7.69 -14.60
C PRO A 52 1.18 6.25 -14.30
N THR A 53 2.13 5.31 -14.24
CA THR A 53 1.81 3.91 -13.97
C THR A 53 1.38 3.69 -12.53
N LEU A 54 1.98 4.44 -11.59
CA LEU A 54 1.63 4.37 -10.17
C LEU A 54 0.28 5.05 -9.92
N GLN A 55 0.08 6.25 -10.47
CA GLN A 55 -1.18 6.97 -10.36
C GLN A 55 -2.35 6.15 -10.93
N ARG A 56 -2.19 5.56 -12.13
CA ARG A 56 -3.21 4.70 -12.73
C ARG A 56 -3.60 3.51 -11.85
N LYS A 57 -2.63 2.91 -11.15
CA LYS A 57 -2.91 1.79 -10.24
C LYS A 57 -3.66 2.27 -9.00
N ALA A 58 -3.27 3.41 -8.43
CA ALA A 58 -3.98 4.02 -7.32
C ALA A 58 -5.44 4.34 -7.70
N ASP A 59 -5.67 4.91 -8.89
CA ASP A 59 -7.00 5.23 -9.40
C ASP A 59 -7.89 3.99 -9.53
N LEU A 60 -7.35 2.88 -10.05
CA LEU A 60 -8.10 1.63 -10.19
C LEU A 60 -8.55 1.07 -8.83
N VAL A 61 -7.67 1.15 -7.84
CA VAL A 61 -7.96 0.68 -6.48
C VAL A 61 -8.99 1.57 -5.81
N LEU A 62 -8.80 2.89 -5.89
CA LEU A 62 -9.71 3.87 -5.34
C LEU A 62 -11.11 3.73 -5.95
N ALA A 63 -11.19 3.62 -7.28
CA ALA A 63 -12.44 3.42 -7.98
C ALA A 63 -13.18 2.16 -7.51
N GLN A 64 -12.46 1.04 -7.29
CA GLN A 64 -13.09 -0.18 -6.78
C GLN A 64 -13.65 0.02 -5.35
N TYR A 65 -12.88 0.67 -4.47
CA TYR A 65 -13.30 0.92 -3.09
C TYR A 65 -14.50 1.88 -2.99
N GLU A 66 -14.48 2.97 -3.76
CA GLU A 66 -15.56 3.97 -3.79
C GLU A 66 -16.87 3.40 -4.37
N ASN A 67 -16.77 2.53 -5.36
CA ASN A 67 -17.94 1.93 -6.02
C ASN A 67 -18.44 0.63 -5.33
N THR A 68 -17.91 0.32 -4.15
CA THR A 68 -18.35 -0.85 -3.38
C THR A 68 -19.72 -0.61 -2.77
N THR A 69 -20.78 -1.12 -3.40
CA THR A 69 -22.18 -0.89 -3.00
C THR A 69 -22.97 -2.17 -2.68
N ASN A 70 -22.44 -3.34 -3.02
CA ASN A 70 -23.10 -4.64 -2.83
C ASN A 70 -22.09 -5.72 -2.38
N GLN A 71 -22.56 -6.95 -2.13
CA GLN A 71 -21.70 -8.04 -1.65
C GLN A 71 -20.65 -8.50 -2.66
N GLU A 72 -20.98 -8.49 -3.95
CA GLU A 72 -20.03 -8.81 -5.02
C GLU A 72 -18.91 -7.77 -5.08
N GLY A 73 -19.26 -6.48 -5.05
CA GLY A 73 -18.31 -5.38 -4.95
C GLY A 73 -17.46 -5.47 -3.69
N LEU A 74 -18.04 -5.90 -2.55
CA LEU A 74 -17.28 -6.10 -1.32
C LEU A 74 -16.22 -7.20 -1.48
N TYR A 75 -16.57 -8.31 -2.14
CA TYR A 75 -15.62 -9.37 -2.46
C TYR A 75 -14.50 -8.87 -3.39
N LEU A 76 -14.85 -8.13 -4.45
CA LEU A 76 -13.87 -7.54 -5.37
C LEU A 76 -12.94 -6.54 -4.67
N SER A 77 -13.45 -5.77 -3.71
CA SER A 77 -12.63 -4.86 -2.90
C SER A 77 -11.68 -5.63 -1.97
N MET A 78 -12.12 -6.73 -1.36
CA MET A 78 -11.21 -7.60 -0.59
C MET A 78 -10.10 -8.19 -1.47
N VAL A 79 -10.42 -8.66 -2.69
CA VAL A 79 -9.41 -9.16 -3.65
C VAL A 79 -8.44 -8.04 -4.05
N THR A 80 -8.97 -6.84 -4.28
CA THR A 80 -8.17 -5.64 -4.61
C THR A 80 -7.22 -5.27 -3.47
N SER A 81 -7.66 -5.36 -2.20
CA SER A 81 -6.78 -5.16 -1.05
C SER A 81 -5.64 -6.18 -0.99
N VAL A 82 -5.93 -7.46 -1.25
CA VAL A 82 -4.88 -8.51 -1.28
C VAL A 82 -3.87 -8.26 -2.40
N PHE A 83 -4.32 -7.84 -3.58
CA PHE A 83 -3.42 -7.48 -4.68
C PHE A 83 -2.61 -6.22 -4.39
N LEU A 84 -3.22 -5.21 -3.77
CA LEU A 84 -2.54 -3.99 -3.36
C LEU A 84 -1.43 -4.30 -2.37
N GLU A 85 -1.74 -5.03 -1.31
CA GLU A 85 -0.77 -5.46 -0.31
C GLU A 85 0.37 -6.24 -0.98
N SER A 86 0.03 -7.28 -1.76
CA SER A 86 1.04 -8.10 -2.45
C SER A 86 1.91 -7.30 -3.43
N PHE A 87 1.34 -6.29 -4.11
CA PHE A 87 2.06 -5.47 -5.08
C PHE A 87 2.90 -4.38 -4.41
N LEU A 88 2.33 -3.63 -3.45
CA LEU A 88 3.02 -2.60 -2.67
C LEU A 88 4.17 -3.20 -1.85
N PHE A 89 4.02 -4.42 -1.33
CA PHE A 89 5.14 -5.12 -0.70
C PHE A 89 6.28 -5.34 -1.70
N TYR A 90 6.01 -5.81 -2.91
CA TYR A 90 7.08 -6.04 -3.90
C TYR A 90 7.72 -4.77 -4.44
N SER A 91 6.97 -3.67 -4.63
CA SER A 91 7.55 -2.38 -5.05
C SER A 91 8.24 -1.64 -3.91
N GLY A 92 7.72 -1.72 -2.68
CA GLY A 92 8.27 -1.09 -1.48
C GLY A 92 9.58 -1.73 -1.02
N PHE A 93 9.76 -3.04 -1.24
CA PHE A 93 11.05 -3.70 -1.01
C PHE A 93 12.04 -3.52 -2.15
N PHE A 94 11.59 -3.20 -3.37
CA PHE A 94 12.50 -3.07 -4.52
C PHE A 94 13.55 -1.98 -4.30
N TYR A 95 13.17 -0.79 -3.81
CA TYR A 95 14.10 0.32 -3.65
C TYR A 95 15.15 0.08 -2.53
N PRO A 96 14.77 -0.35 -1.31
CA PRO A 96 15.73 -0.80 -0.29
C PRO A 96 16.61 -1.99 -0.73
N LEU A 97 16.06 -2.98 -1.46
CA LEU A 97 16.82 -4.12 -1.97
C LEU A 97 17.79 -3.74 -3.09
N TYR A 98 17.39 -2.78 -3.93
CA TYR A 98 18.24 -2.23 -4.98
C TYR A 98 19.42 -1.43 -4.39
N LEU A 99 19.17 -0.61 -3.35
CA LEU A 99 20.21 0.14 -2.67
C LEU A 99 21.18 -0.76 -1.89
N SER A 100 20.67 -1.76 -1.16
CA SER A 100 21.53 -2.76 -0.47
C SER A 100 22.31 -3.63 -1.47
N GLY A 101 21.72 -3.98 -2.61
CA GLY A 101 22.38 -4.71 -3.71
C GLY A 101 23.50 -3.94 -4.42
N GLN A 102 23.55 -2.61 -4.30
CA GLN A 102 24.65 -1.78 -4.80
C GLN A 102 25.78 -1.58 -3.79
N GLY A 103 25.74 -2.24 -2.63
CA GLY A 103 26.79 -2.17 -1.62
C GLY A 103 26.75 -0.90 -0.75
N LYS A 104 25.61 -0.19 -0.70
CA LYS A 104 25.43 0.95 0.21
C LYS A 104 25.08 0.56 1.67
N ASP A 105 25.14 -0.72 2.00
CA ASP A 105 25.05 -1.20 3.40
C ASP A 105 26.42 -1.19 4.13
N GLY A 106 27.46 -0.60 3.54
CA GLY A 106 28.80 -0.62 4.15
C GLY A 106 29.73 0.49 3.71
N SER A 107 29.61 1.66 4.34
CA SER A 107 30.75 2.48 4.83
C SER A 107 30.26 3.60 5.74
#